data_AF-A0A2S9V6W8-F1
#
_entry.id   AF-A0A2S9V6W8-F1
#
_cell.length_a   1.000
_cell.length_b   1.000
_cell.length_c   1.000
_cell.angle_alpha   90.00
_cell.angle_beta   90.00
_cell.angle_gamma   90.00
#
_symmetry.space_group_name_H-M   'P 1'
#
loop_
_entity.id
_entity.type
_entity.pdbx_description
1 polymer ?
#
loop_
_entity_poly.entity_id
_entity_poly.type
_entity_poly.pdbx_seq_one_letter_code
_entity_poly.pdbx_strand_id
1 'polypeptide(L)'
;MAKQIITLYHAAQKPITKDQHALVSKLNQIWDEAKVNSPLNQKSAVCVSTIDSAGFPQSRFVDLKEIGPSGFTFCTSYNSEKGNHLSNNPKISLLAGWDHIGYQIRVIGSAVRISSELADNFLAYSLQRSASCNHLF
;
A
#
# COMPACT_ATOMS: atom_id res chain seq x y z
N MET A 1 16.13 -11.66 10.59
CA MET A 1 16.71 -10.31 10.81
C MET A 1 15.74 -9.26 10.29
N ALA A 2 15.54 -8.20 11.08
CA ALA A 2 14.36 -7.33 11.19
C ALA A 2 13.54 -7.06 9.90
N LYS A 3 12.26 -7.43 9.95
CA LYS A 3 11.24 -7.03 8.96
C LYS A 3 9.98 -6.70 9.74
N GLN A 4 9.60 -5.44 9.80
CA GLN A 4 8.21 -5.09 10.10
C GLN A 4 7.81 -3.90 9.22
N ILE A 5 6.49 -3.73 9.10
CA ILE A 5 5.81 -3.25 7.89
C ILE A 5 5.20 -1.87 8.12
N ILE A 6 4.89 -1.16 7.04
CA ILE A 6 4.46 0.23 7.08
C ILE A 6 3.11 0.39 6.35
N THR A 7 2.06 0.67 7.10
CA THR A 7 0.68 1.00 6.69
C THR A 7 0.56 2.48 6.33
N LEU A 8 -0.35 2.83 5.43
CA LEU A 8 -0.82 4.21 5.18
C LEU A 8 -2.12 4.48 5.96
N TYR A 9 -2.06 5.43 6.90
CA TYR A 9 -3.13 5.95 7.76
C TYR A 9 -3.94 7.04 7.08
N HIS A 10 -5.23 7.12 7.43
CA HIS A 10 -6.02 8.35 7.44
C HIS A 10 -6.56 8.61 8.87
N ALA A 11 -6.70 9.88 9.23
CA ALA A 11 -6.79 10.40 10.58
C ALA A 11 -8.03 9.98 11.42
N ALA A 12 -7.74 9.85 12.73
CA ALA A 12 -8.56 9.70 13.92
C ALA A 12 -9.22 8.32 14.16
N GLN A 13 -8.98 7.80 15.38
CA GLN A 13 -9.63 6.66 16.02
C GLN A 13 -11.13 6.95 16.28
N LYS A 14 -11.90 7.28 15.23
CA LYS A 14 -13.36 7.36 15.29
C LYS A 14 -13.95 6.00 14.91
N PRO A 15 -15.07 5.59 15.54
CA PRO A 15 -15.79 4.41 15.12
C PRO A 15 -16.10 4.50 13.63
N ILE A 16 -15.91 3.39 12.91
CA ILE A 16 -16.15 3.33 11.47
C ILE A 16 -17.62 3.66 11.21
N THR A 17 -17.90 4.74 10.49
CA THR A 17 -19.29 5.09 10.15
C THR A 17 -19.83 4.17 9.05
N LYS A 18 -21.16 4.11 8.88
CA LYS A 18 -21.79 3.38 7.77
C LYS A 18 -21.26 3.85 6.41
N ASP A 19 -20.97 5.14 6.30
CA ASP A 19 -20.43 5.75 5.08
C ASP A 19 -19.01 5.30 4.78
N GLN A 20 -18.19 5.08 5.82
CA GLN A 20 -16.83 4.54 5.65
C GLN A 20 -16.84 3.09 5.15
N HIS A 21 -17.80 2.26 5.58
CA HIS A 21 -17.95 0.90 5.05
C HIS A 21 -18.31 0.90 3.56
N ALA A 22 -19.25 1.76 3.15
CA ALA A 22 -19.64 1.89 1.75
C ALA A 22 -18.46 2.36 0.87
N LEU A 23 -17.66 3.31 1.37
CA LEU A 23 -16.46 3.78 0.69
C LEU A 23 -15.41 2.67 0.52
N VAL A 24 -15.09 1.94 1.59
CA VAL A 24 -14.12 0.84 1.53
C VAL A 24 -14.56 -0.24 0.55
N SER A 25 -15.85 -0.59 0.56
CA SER A 25 -16.42 -1.53 -0.41
C SER A 25 -16.24 -1.03 -1.85
N LYS A 26 -16.56 0.25 -2.11
CA LYS A 26 -16.39 0.85 -3.44
C LYS A 26 -14.92 0.87 -3.88
N LEU A 27 -13.99 1.21 -2.98
CA LEU A 27 -12.56 1.22 -3.28
C LEU A 27 -12.03 -0.19 -3.60
N ASN A 28 -12.49 -1.21 -2.88
CA ASN A 28 -12.15 -2.60 -3.18
C ASN A 28 -12.67 -3.03 -4.56
N GLN A 29 -13.91 -2.67 -4.91
CA GLN A 29 -14.45 -2.94 -6.24
C GLN A 29 -13.58 -2.34 -7.35
N ILE A 30 -13.19 -1.07 -7.21
CA ILE A 30 -12.32 -0.38 -8.19
C ILE A 30 -10.95 -1.06 -8.25
N TRP A 31 -10.37 -1.42 -7.10
CA TRP A 31 -9.07 -2.07 -7.06
C TRP A 31 -9.09 -3.48 -7.68
N ASP A 32 -10.16 -4.24 -7.49
CA ASP A 32 -10.35 -5.54 -8.13
C ASP A 32 -10.44 -5.41 -9.65
N GLU A 33 -11.24 -4.46 -10.15
CA GLU A 33 -11.32 -4.14 -11.57
C GLU A 33 -9.95 -3.70 -12.13
N ALA A 34 -9.21 -2.88 -11.37
CA ALA A 34 -7.88 -2.43 -11.75
C ALA A 34 -6.90 -3.59 -11.90
N LYS A 35 -6.94 -4.57 -10.98
CA LYS A 35 -6.09 -5.77 -11.04
C LYS A 35 -6.45 -6.66 -12.24
N VAL A 36 -7.75 -6.90 -12.48
CA VAL A 36 -8.21 -7.78 -13.57
C VAL A 36 -7.74 -7.23 -14.92
N ASN A 37 -7.95 -5.95 -15.17
CA ASN A 37 -7.67 -5.29 -16.44
C ASN A 37 -6.25 -4.69 -16.53
N SER A 38 -5.39 -4.91 -15.53
CA SER A 38 -4.08 -4.26 -15.47
C SER A 38 -3.18 -4.70 -16.63
N PRO A 39 -2.55 -3.75 -17.36
CA PRO A 39 -1.52 -4.05 -18.35
C PRO A 39 -0.16 -4.38 -17.72
N LEU A 40 -0.02 -4.24 -16.39
CA LEU A 40 1.24 -4.43 -15.68
C LEU A 40 1.37 -5.86 -15.14
N ASN A 41 2.60 -6.39 -15.13
CA ASN A 41 2.91 -7.65 -14.45
C ASN A 41 2.58 -7.56 -12.95
N GLN A 42 2.94 -6.43 -12.31
CA GLN A 42 2.56 -6.14 -10.94
C GLN A 42 1.19 -5.45 -10.88
N LYS A 43 0.13 -6.26 -11.02
CA LYS A 43 -1.28 -5.81 -11.13
C LYS A 43 -1.79 -4.96 -9.96
N SER A 44 -1.17 -5.07 -8.79
CA SER A 44 -1.53 -4.34 -7.56
C SER A 44 -0.62 -3.14 -7.28
N ALA A 45 0.18 -2.70 -8.26
CA ALA A 45 1.12 -1.61 -8.06
C ALA A 45 0.42 -0.26 -7.82
N VAL A 46 0.93 0.48 -6.84
CA VAL A 46 0.56 1.87 -6.53
C VAL A 46 1.82 2.68 -6.23
N CYS A 47 1.81 3.98 -6.50
CA CYS A 47 2.96 4.85 -6.19
C CYS A 47 2.81 5.44 -4.78
N VAL A 48 3.89 5.43 -3.99
CA VAL A 48 3.95 6.11 -2.69
C VAL A 48 5.07 7.13 -2.66
N SER A 49 4.84 8.23 -1.97
CA SER A 49 5.80 9.31 -1.79
C SER A 49 6.09 9.53 -0.30
N THR A 50 7.36 9.44 0.09
CA THR A 50 7.84 9.67 1.45
C THR A 50 8.77 10.88 1.48
N ILE A 51 9.06 11.43 2.65
CA ILE A 51 9.93 12.60 2.80
C ILE A 51 11.24 12.15 3.45
N ASP A 52 12.38 12.44 2.82
CA ASP A 52 13.69 12.14 3.39
C ASP A 52 14.08 13.11 4.54
N SER A 53 15.24 12.89 5.16
CA SER A 53 15.71 13.74 6.27
C SER A 53 16.07 15.17 5.86
N ALA A 54 16.30 15.43 4.57
CA ALA A 54 16.54 16.75 4.02
C ALA A 54 15.23 17.46 3.60
N GLY A 55 14.08 16.78 3.72
CA GLY A 55 12.78 17.33 3.38
C GLY A 55 12.37 17.13 1.92
N PHE A 56 13.14 16.38 1.12
CA PHE A 56 12.78 16.12 -0.28
C PHE A 56 11.81 14.94 -0.40
N PRO A 57 10.75 15.06 -1.22
CA PRO A 57 9.85 13.97 -1.50
C PRO A 57 10.51 12.93 -2.42
N GLN A 58 10.31 11.66 -2.11
CA GLN A 58 10.86 10.53 -2.85
C GLN A 58 9.72 9.58 -3.19
N SER A 59 9.59 9.21 -4.47
CA SER A 59 8.45 8.43 -4.98
C SER A 59 8.89 7.08 -5.56
N ARG A 60 8.07 6.04 -5.42
CA ARG A 60 8.30 4.71 -5.99
C ARG A 60 7.02 3.88 -6.01
N PHE A 61 6.99 2.85 -6.84
CA PHE A 61 5.94 1.83 -6.79
C PHE A 61 6.11 0.88 -5.61
N VAL A 62 4.99 0.46 -5.04
CA VAL A 62 4.86 -0.58 -4.02
C VAL A 62 3.68 -1.49 -4.37
N ASP A 63 3.66 -2.67 -3.76
CA ASP A 63 2.58 -3.63 -3.91
C ASP A 63 1.51 -3.41 -2.85
N LEU A 64 0.31 -2.96 -3.28
CA LEU A 64 -0.84 -2.80 -2.41
C LEU A 64 -1.36 -4.19 -1.98
N LYS A 65 -1.59 -4.37 -0.68
CA LYS A 65 -2.00 -5.64 -0.07
C LYS A 65 -3.45 -5.65 0.37
N GLU A 66 -3.93 -4.51 0.82
CA GLU A 66 -5.27 -4.39 1.39
C GLU A 66 -5.77 -2.95 1.28
N ILE A 67 -7.08 -2.81 1.07
CA ILE A 67 -7.83 -1.58 1.32
C ILE A 67 -8.85 -1.93 2.41
N GLY A 68 -8.62 -1.44 3.61
CA GLY A 68 -9.45 -1.73 4.78
C GLY A 68 -9.98 -0.46 5.44
N PRO A 69 -10.78 -0.60 6.51
CA PRO A 69 -11.31 0.54 7.26
C PRO A 69 -10.23 1.43 7.87
N SER A 70 -9.04 0.86 8.11
CA SER A 70 -7.88 1.58 8.65
C SER A 70 -7.03 2.28 7.58
N GLY A 71 -7.36 2.11 6.28
CA GLY A 71 -6.64 2.70 5.16
C GLY A 71 -6.04 1.66 4.23
N PHE A 72 -4.84 1.97 3.72
CA PHE A 72 -4.18 1.20 2.66
C PHE A 72 -2.94 0.50 3.23
N THR A 73 -2.79 -0.79 2.97
CA THR A 73 -1.66 -1.58 3.48
C THR A 73 -0.71 -1.97 2.36
N PHE A 74 0.59 -1.71 2.53
CA PHE A 74 1.64 -2.22 1.65
C PHE A 74 2.81 -2.74 2.50
N CYS A 75 3.64 -3.60 1.91
CA CYS A 75 4.79 -4.18 2.60
C CYS A 75 6.10 -3.51 2.16
N THR A 76 7.00 -3.28 3.10
CA THR A 76 8.37 -2.84 2.78
C THR A 76 9.38 -3.32 3.83
N SER A 77 10.67 -3.17 3.52
CA SER A 77 11.76 -3.47 4.44
C SER A 77 12.12 -2.24 5.27
N TYR A 78 12.42 -2.43 6.55
CA TYR A 78 12.87 -1.35 7.43
C TYR A 78 14.18 -0.73 6.98
N ASN A 79 15.10 -1.56 6.52
CA ASN A 79 16.43 -1.11 6.12
C ASN A 79 16.40 -0.46 4.73
N SER A 80 15.23 -0.36 4.09
CA SER A 80 15.10 0.39 2.84
C SER A 80 15.00 1.88 3.10
N GLU A 81 15.38 2.71 2.13
CA GLU A 81 15.31 4.17 2.24
C GLU A 81 13.92 4.65 2.67
N LYS A 82 12.86 4.15 2.01
CA LYS A 82 11.47 4.50 2.39
C LYS A 82 11.11 4.07 3.81
N GLY A 83 11.69 2.96 4.29
CA GLY A 83 11.51 2.49 5.67
C GLY A 83 12.16 3.42 6.68
N ASN A 84 13.38 3.88 6.38
CA ASN A 84 14.07 4.89 7.17
C ASN A 84 13.32 6.24 7.15
N HIS A 85 12.85 6.68 5.97
CA HIS A 85 12.09 7.92 5.82
C HIS A 85 10.84 7.89 6.69
N LEU A 86 10.06 6.80 6.62
CA LEU A 86 8.81 6.66 7.37
C LEU A 86 9.02 6.45 8.87
N SER A 87 10.19 5.95 9.27
CA SER A 87 10.55 5.87 10.70
C SER A 87 10.86 7.25 11.27
N ASN A 88 11.41 8.17 10.48
CA ASN A 88 11.74 9.54 10.90
C ASN A 88 10.60 10.52 10.69
N ASN A 89 9.87 10.41 9.58
CA ASN A 89 8.75 11.24 9.20
C ASN A 89 7.63 10.37 8.65
N PRO A 90 6.55 10.12 9.42
CA PRO A 90 5.49 9.22 8.99
C PRO A 90 4.62 9.83 7.89
N LYS A 91 4.75 11.11 7.53
CA LYS A 91 3.91 11.72 6.49
C LYS A 91 4.18 11.07 5.13
N ILE A 92 3.12 10.70 4.44
CA ILE A 92 3.17 9.93 3.20
C ILE A 92 1.95 10.24 2.32
N SER A 93 2.13 10.15 1.01
CA SER A 93 1.01 10.11 0.06
C SER A 93 1.07 8.84 -0.79
N LEU A 94 -0.10 8.37 -1.20
CA LEU A 94 -0.28 7.29 -2.16
C LEU A 94 -1.07 7.80 -3.36
N LEU A 95 -0.66 7.37 -4.55
CA LEU A 95 -1.33 7.57 -5.82
C LEU A 95 -1.54 6.22 -6.50
N ALA A 96 -2.80 5.87 -6.74
CA ALA A 96 -3.20 4.82 -7.65
C ALA A 96 -3.66 5.47 -8.96
N GLY A 97 -2.83 5.37 -10.00
CA GLY A 97 -3.17 5.79 -11.36
C GLY A 97 -3.57 4.57 -12.18
N TRP A 98 -4.87 4.28 -12.23
CA TRP A 98 -5.44 3.15 -12.98
C TRP A 98 -6.18 3.68 -14.21
N ASP A 99 -5.43 4.33 -15.09
CA ASP A 99 -5.92 4.95 -16.32
C ASP A 99 -6.66 3.96 -17.23
N HIS A 100 -6.21 2.70 -17.24
CA HIS A 100 -6.82 1.61 -18.00
C HIS A 100 -8.27 1.28 -17.59
N ILE A 101 -8.73 1.75 -16.44
CA ILE A 101 -10.14 1.70 -16.01
C ILE A 101 -10.72 3.10 -15.71
N GLY A 102 -10.00 4.18 -16.06
CA GLY A 102 -10.46 5.55 -15.88
C GLY A 102 -10.48 6.05 -14.43
N TYR A 103 -9.72 5.45 -13.52
CA TYR A 103 -9.67 5.87 -12.11
C TYR A 103 -8.30 6.41 -11.69
N GLN A 104 -8.35 7.51 -10.93
CA GLN A 104 -7.19 8.01 -10.19
C GLN A 104 -7.59 8.24 -8.73
N ILE A 105 -6.86 7.62 -7.80
CA ILE A 105 -7.12 7.72 -6.36
C ILE A 105 -5.89 8.29 -5.67
N ARG A 106 -6.09 9.33 -4.87
CA ARG A 106 -5.05 9.96 -4.05
C ARG A 106 -5.38 9.84 -2.57
N VAL A 107 -4.41 9.39 -1.80
CA VAL A 107 -4.51 9.24 -0.34
C VAL A 107 -3.36 10.00 0.30
N ILE A 108 -3.64 10.75 1.37
CA ILE A 108 -2.62 11.40 2.20
C ILE A 108 -2.86 11.00 3.64
N GLY A 109 -1.77 10.75 4.37
CA GLY A 109 -1.81 10.72 5.81
C GLY A 109 -0.46 10.38 6.41
N SER A 110 -0.50 9.63 7.50
CA SER A 110 0.70 9.19 8.22
C SER A 110 0.93 7.71 7.97
N ALA A 111 2.11 7.20 8.26
CA ALA A 111 2.39 5.78 8.16
C ALA A 111 2.45 5.15 9.54
N VAL A 112 1.82 4.00 9.73
CA VAL A 112 1.77 3.29 11.02
C VAL A 112 2.20 1.85 10.81
N ARG A 113 2.76 1.19 11.82
CA ARG A 113 3.18 -0.20 11.68
C ARG A 113 2.00 -1.14 11.92
N ILE A 114 1.88 -2.20 11.12
CA ILE A 114 1.02 -3.35 11.44
C ILE A 114 1.73 -4.31 12.41
N SER A 115 0.97 -5.25 12.98
CA SER A 115 1.53 -6.35 13.77
C SER A 115 2.49 -7.21 12.92
N SER A 116 3.48 -7.79 13.58
CA SER A 116 4.44 -8.70 12.94
C SER A 116 3.75 -9.92 12.33
N GLU A 117 2.71 -10.45 12.99
CA GLU A 117 1.93 -11.58 12.49
C GLU A 117 1.24 -11.28 11.15
N LEU A 118 0.53 -10.15 11.07
CA LEU A 118 -0.13 -9.73 9.84
C LEU A 118 0.91 -9.45 8.73
N ALA A 119 2.06 -8.91 9.12
CA ALA A 119 3.17 -8.68 8.22
C ALA A 119 3.73 -9.96 7.60
N ASP A 120 3.94 -10.99 8.42
CA ASP A 120 4.44 -12.29 7.97
C ASP A 120 3.43 -12.97 7.03
N ASN A 121 2.13 -12.85 7.32
CA ASN A 121 1.06 -13.37 6.45
C ASN A 121 1.11 -12.72 5.05
N PHE A 122 1.21 -11.39 4.97
CA PHE A 122 1.32 -10.71 3.67
C PHE A 122 2.62 -11.04 2.93
N LEU A 123 3.73 -11.22 3.65
CA LEU A 123 4.99 -11.60 3.05
C LEU A 123 4.91 -13.01 2.45
N ALA A 124 4.35 -13.98 3.18
CA ALA A 124 4.15 -15.34 2.68
C ALA A 124 3.31 -15.35 1.39
N TYR A 125 2.21 -14.59 1.36
CA TYR A 125 1.37 -14.44 0.17
C TYR A 125 2.13 -13.85 -1.03
N SER A 126 2.99 -12.86 -0.77
CA SER A 126 3.81 -12.21 -1.80
C SER A 126 4.82 -13.17 -2.43
N LEU A 127 5.45 -14.01 -1.60
CA LEU A 127 6.44 -14.99 -2.04
C LEU A 127 5.79 -16.09 -2.89
N GLN A 128 4.60 -16.57 -2.50
CA GLN A 128 3.83 -17.52 -3.31
C GLN A 128 3.47 -16.97 -4.70
N ARG A 129 3.05 -15.69 -4.78
CA ARG A 129 2.82 -15.00 -6.06
C ARG A 129 4.07 -14.83 -6.90
N SER A 130 5.22 -14.53 -6.28
CA SER A 130 6.48 -14.43 -7.03
C SER A 130 6.94 -15.79 -7.54
N ALA A 131 6.72 -16.86 -6.76
CA ALA A 131 7.06 -18.22 -7.16
C ALA A 131 6.18 -18.72 -8.32
N SER A 132 4.89 -18.38 -8.36
CA SER A 132 4.02 -18.72 -9.49
C SER A 132 4.34 -17.93 -10.76
N CYS A 133 4.98 -16.76 -10.65
CA CYS A 133 5.43 -15.96 -11.79
C CYS A 133 6.76 -16.48 -12.40
N ASN A 134 7.52 -17.30 -11.65
CA ASN A 134 8.80 -17.89 -12.11
C ASN A 134 8.64 -19.11 -13.04
N HIS A 135 7.42 -19.50 -13.42
CA HIS A 135 7.13 -20.59 -14.36
C HIS A 135 6.76 -20.12 -15.77
N LEU A 136 7.02 -18.85 -16.10
CA LEU A 136 6.92 -18.33 -17.46
C LEU A 136 8.32 -17.94 -17.97
N PHE A 137 9.13 -18.95 -18.25
CA PHE A 137 10.22 -18.95 -19.23
C PHE A 137 10.19 -20.29 -19.96
#